data_AF-A0A7K5PHZ7-F1
#
_entry.id   AF-A0A7K5PHZ7-F1
#
_cell.length_a   1.000
_cell.length_b   1.000
_cell.length_c   1.000
_cell.angle_alpha   90.00
_cell.angle_beta   90.00
_cell.angle_gamma   90.00
#
_symmetry.space_group_name_H-M   'P 1'
#
loop_
_entity.id
_entity.type
_entity.pdbx_description
1 polymer ?
#
loop_
_entity_poly.entity_id
_entity_poly.type
_entity_poly.pdbx_seq_one_letter_code
_entity_poly.pdbx_strand_id
1 'polypeptide(L)' 'KKIQFVLNCLSSLTQKSASDYNNFDREFLSEKPKLSYSDKNLIESMDQSAFAGFSFINPKFEQILNK' A
#
# COMPACT_ATOMS: atom_id res chain seq x y z
N LYS A 1 9.46 -18.84 -28.27
CA LYS A 1 8.47 -18.76 -27.16
C LYS A 1 9.12 -18.45 -25.81
N LYS A 2 10.12 -19.22 -25.34
CA LYS A 2 10.84 -18.97 -24.07
C LYS A 2 11.56 -17.62 -23.99
N ILE A 3 12.22 -17.19 -25.06
CA ILE A 3 12.93 -15.89 -25.14
C ILE A 3 11.95 -14.70 -25.08
N GLN A 4 10.81 -14.78 -25.78
CA GLN A 4 9.78 -13.73 -25.73
C GLN A 4 9.13 -13.62 -24.34
N PHE A 5 8.95 -14.75 -23.65
CA PHE A 5 8.48 -14.77 -22.27
C PHE A 5 9.45 -14.05 -21.33
N VAL A 6 10.75 -14.32 -21.46
CA VAL A 6 11.81 -13.64 -20.68
C VAL A 6 11.86 -12.13 -20.99
N LEU A 7 11.78 -11.74 -22.26
CA LEU A 7 11.73 -10.32 -22.66
C LEU A 7 10.51 -9.59 -22.10
N ASN A 8 9.32 -10.21 -22.13
CA ASN A 8 8.10 -9.62 -21.60
C ASN A 8 8.18 -9.47 -20.06
N CYS A 9 8.71 -10.47 -19.34
CA CYS A 9 8.97 -10.35 -17.90
C CYS A 9 10.00 -9.26 -17.57
N LEU A 10 11.06 -9.09 -18.37
CA LEU A 10 12.00 -7.97 -18.17
C LEU A 10 11.31 -6.61 -18.36
N SER A 11 10.39 -6.50 -19.31
CA SER A 11 9.70 -5.23 -19.60
C SER A 11 8.68 -4.79 -18.54
N SER A 12 8.09 -5.73 -17.79
CA SER A 12 7.27 -5.39 -16.63
C SER A 12 8.15 -4.92 -15.46
N LEU A 13 9.32 -5.52 -15.27
CA LEU A 13 10.23 -5.21 -14.15
C LEU A 13 10.92 -3.84 -14.24
N THR A 14 10.89 -3.15 -15.38
CA THR A 14 11.46 -1.80 -15.52
C THR A 14 10.45 -0.73 -15.12
N GLN A 15 10.63 -0.14 -13.94
CA GLN A 15 9.84 0.99 -13.46
C GLN A 15 10.09 2.24 -14.31
N LYS A 16 9.05 2.75 -14.97
CA LYS A 16 9.16 3.88 -15.93
C LYS A 16 9.14 5.25 -15.25
N SER A 17 8.51 5.37 -14.08
CA SER A 17 8.44 6.58 -13.29
C SER A 17 8.20 6.26 -11.80
N ALA A 18 8.38 7.24 -10.93
CA ALA A 18 8.11 7.07 -9.49
C ALA A 18 6.66 6.69 -9.16
N SER A 19 5.71 6.98 -10.07
CA SER A 19 4.28 6.67 -9.94
C SER A 19 3.84 5.43 -10.73
N ASP A 20 4.76 4.73 -11.39
CA ASP A 20 4.46 3.56 -12.20
C ASP A 20 4.00 2.37 -11.32
N TYR A 21 2.94 1.70 -11.76
CA TYR A 21 2.28 0.59 -11.07
C TYR A 21 2.13 -0.67 -11.95
N ASN A 22 2.86 -0.76 -13.07
CA ASN A 22 2.75 -1.88 -14.02
C ASN A 22 3.16 -3.26 -13.44
N ASN A 23 3.84 -3.28 -12.29
CA ASN A 23 4.23 -4.51 -11.58
C ASN A 23 3.18 -5.02 -10.58
N PHE A 24 2.03 -4.33 -10.45
CA PHE A 24 0.93 -4.77 -9.60
C PHE A 24 -0.13 -5.51 -10.42
N ASP A 25 -0.76 -6.51 -9.83
CA ASP A 25 -1.87 -7.24 -10.47
C ASP A 25 -3.05 -6.31 -10.76
N ARG A 26 -3.66 -6.48 -11.94
CA ARG A 26 -4.77 -5.62 -12.38
C ARG A 26 -6.00 -5.71 -11.48
N GLU A 27 -6.18 -6.83 -10.78
CA GLU A 27 -7.31 -7.01 -9.86
C GLU A 27 -7.31 -5.93 -8.78
N PHE A 28 -6.15 -5.63 -8.18
CA PHE A 28 -6.03 -4.57 -7.17
C PHE A 28 -6.10 -3.15 -7.76
N LEU A 29 -5.65 -2.96 -8.99
CA LEU A 29 -5.66 -1.66 -9.67
C LEU A 29 -7.04 -1.27 -10.22
N SER A 30 -7.89 -2.27 -10.46
CA SER A 30 -9.23 -2.06 -11.01
C SER A 30 -10.22 -1.51 -9.98
N GLU A 31 -9.98 -1.78 -8.69
CA GLU A 31 -10.81 -1.31 -7.60
C GLU A 31 -10.44 0.14 -7.22
N LYS A 32 -11.46 0.98 -6.99
CA LYS A 32 -11.23 2.33 -6.46
C LYS A 32 -10.81 2.23 -4.99
N PRO A 33 -9.76 2.97 -4.55
CA PRO A 33 -9.31 2.94 -3.16
C PRO A 33 -10.45 3.41 -2.24
N LYS A 34 -10.81 2.58 -1.27
CA LYS A 34 -11.89 2.84 -0.31
C LYS A 34 -11.54 2.23 1.05
N LEU A 35 -12.05 2.84 2.11
CA LEU A 35 -12.01 2.25 3.44
C LEU A 35 -13.25 1.38 3.63
N SER A 36 -13.06 0.14 4.06
CA SER A 36 -14.16 -0.76 4.41
C SER A 36 -14.87 -0.26 5.66
N TYR A 37 -16.20 -0.39 5.70
CA TYR A 37 -16.96 -0.10 6.90
C TYR A 37 -16.60 -1.08 8.01
N SER A 38 -16.51 -0.56 9.23
CA SER A 38 -16.29 -1.36 10.43
C SER A 38 -17.55 -1.35 11.29
N ASP A 39 -17.80 -2.46 11.99
CA ASP A 39 -18.90 -2.54 12.95
C ASP A 39 -18.57 -1.73 14.20
N LYS A 40 -19.43 -0.77 14.53
CA LYS A 40 -19.25 0.11 15.69
C LYS A 40 -19.25 -0.66 17.01
N ASN A 41 -20.16 -1.63 17.16
CA ASN A 41 -20.26 -2.42 18.39
C ASN A 41 -18.98 -3.24 18.61
N LEU A 42 -18.39 -3.74 17.52
CA LEU A 42 -17.12 -4.44 17.57
C LEU A 42 -15.99 -3.49 17.99
N ILE A 43 -15.88 -2.31 17.38
CA ILE A 43 -14.85 -1.32 17.74
C ILE A 43 -14.97 -0.89 19.21
N GLU A 44 -16.19 -0.63 19.67
CA GLU A 44 -16.46 -0.16 21.04
C GLU A 44 -16.17 -1.21 22.10
N SER A 45 -16.26 -2.50 21.75
CA SER A 45 -15.96 -3.61 22.66
C SER A 45 -14.48 -3.98 22.74
N MET A 46 -13.63 -3.42 21.86
CA MET A 46 -12.19 -3.70 21.85
C MET A 46 -11.45 -2.92 22.93
N ASP A 47 -10.51 -3.60 23.60
CA ASP A 47 -9.55 -2.96 24.51
C ASP A 47 -8.57 -2.07 23.74
N GLN A 48 -8.72 -0.75 23.90
CA GLN A 48 -7.86 0.24 23.22
C GLN A 48 -6.44 0.27 23.79
N SER A 49 -6.23 -0.19 25.02
CA SER A 49 -4.90 -0.23 25.63
C SER A 49 -3.96 -1.21 24.91
N ALA A 50 -4.52 -2.19 24.19
CA ALA A 50 -3.78 -3.10 23.32
C ALA A 50 -2.99 -2.39 22.21
N PHE A 51 -3.35 -1.15 21.87
CA PHE A 51 -2.67 -0.33 20.86
C PHE A 51 -1.79 0.77 21.46
N ALA A 52 -1.57 0.76 22.79
CA ALA A 52 -0.67 1.70 23.44
C ALA A 52 0.75 1.59 22.86
N GLY A 53 1.32 2.73 22.45
CA GLY A 53 2.64 2.77 21.81
C GLY A 53 2.67 2.39 20.33
N PHE A 54 1.51 2.19 19.68
CA PHE A 54 1.44 1.90 18.24
C PHE A 54 1.91 3.06 17.36
N SER A 55 1.64 4.30 17.77
CA SER A 55 2.02 5.49 17.01
C SER A 55 3.53 5.67 16.95
N PHE A 56 4.10 5.62 15.74
CA PHE A 56 5.51 5.88 15.47
C PHE A 56 5.66 6.79 14.25
N ILE A 57 6.52 7.80 14.38
CA ILE A 57 6.94 8.65 13.26
C ILE A 57 8.45 8.49 13.12
N ASN A 58 8.91 8.25 11.90
CA ASN A 58 10.34 8.25 11.63
C ASN A 58 10.89 9.69 11.79
N PRO A 59 11.87 9.94 12.69
CA PRO A 59 12.39 11.30 12.93
C PRO A 59 12.92 12.00 11.67
N LYS A 60 13.38 11.23 10.67
CA LYS A 60 13.85 11.78 9.39
C LYS A 60 12.72 12.40 8.53
N PHE A 61 11.46 12.09 8.84
CA PHE A 61 10.29 12.54 8.09
C PHE A 61 9.50 13.66 8.78
N GLU A 62 9.90 14.11 9.98
CA GLU A 62 9.20 15.16 10.73
C GLU A 62 9.01 16.45 9.92
N GLN A 63 9.98 16.79 9.07
CA GLN A 63 9.94 18.00 8.23
C GLN A 63 8.85 17.97 7.14
N ILE A 64 8.39 16.80 6.71
CA ILE A 64 7.36 16.66 5.68
C ILE A 64 5.96 16.93 6.27
N LEU A 65 5.77 16.63 7.55
CA LEU A 65 4.48 16.80 8.25
C LEU A 65 4.24 18.26 8.69
N ASN A 66 5.30 19.07 8.82
CA ASN A 66 5.23 20.45 9.29
C ASN A 66 4.99 21.49 8.16
N LYS A 67 4.47 21.05 7.01
CA LYS A 67 4.09 21.92 5.86
C LYS A 67 2.60 22.14 5.83
#